data_AF-A0A2Z2MGL4-F1
#
_entry.id   AF-A0A2Z2MGL4-F1
#
_cell.length_a   1.000
_cell.length_b   1.000
_cell.length_c   1.000
_cell.angle_alpha   90.00
_cell.angle_beta   90.00
_cell.angle_gamma   90.00
#
_symmetry.space_group_name_H-M   'P 1'
#
loop_
_entity.id
_entity.type
_entity.pdbx_description
1 polymer ?
#
loop_
_entity_poly.entity_id
_entity_poly.type
_entity_poly.pdbx_seq_one_letter_code
_entity_poly.pdbx_strand_id
1 'polypeptide(L)'
;MKKILALGMLGLMIAAAFALGTSATFRDYRVQRSSHIAVVPDDDELIDLTPVQPYAYINDGGQLVIDFSENNPNWPGHDDPDWAEYQGELEGYNGKGIGLSPQSRYNFDHVFNVSNHLWENKVIVVEVISSDSGKISFYDPGERMHSTTGNAVPYNSDSAVGDVCFYLAPGEALGVGMEIAAGNSLGDYDVTITVKAWPADNAPIDCNAPLPPEVG
;
A
#
# COMPACT_ATOMS: atom_id res chain seq x y z
N MET A 1 53.29 -46.36 -51.42
CA MET A 1 53.23 -45.81 -50.05
C MET A 1 52.31 -44.59 -49.92
N LYS A 2 52.43 -43.54 -50.75
CA LYS A 2 51.57 -42.32 -50.66
C LYS A 2 50.04 -42.56 -50.76
N LYS A 3 49.58 -43.53 -51.58
CA LYS A 3 48.15 -43.84 -51.76
C LYS A 3 47.52 -44.58 -50.55
N ILE A 4 48.32 -45.29 -49.76
CA ILE A 4 47.84 -46.06 -48.59
C ILE A 4 47.68 -45.13 -47.37
N LEU A 5 48.59 -44.15 -47.22
CA LEU A 5 48.47 -43.09 -46.22
C LEU A 5 47.23 -42.21 -46.43
N ALA A 6 46.90 -41.89 -47.68
CA ALA A 6 45.71 -41.10 -48.01
C ALA A 6 44.39 -41.84 -47.68
N LEU A 7 44.32 -43.15 -47.91
CA LEU A 7 43.17 -43.96 -47.51
C LEU A 7 43.06 -44.09 -45.97
N GLY A 8 44.20 -44.23 -45.28
CA GLY A 8 44.22 -44.27 -43.81
C GLY A 8 43.75 -42.97 -43.17
N MET A 9 44.18 -41.82 -43.70
CA MET A 9 43.70 -40.51 -43.25
C MET A 9 42.23 -40.27 -43.59
N LEU A 10 41.75 -40.68 -44.76
CA LEU A 10 40.34 -40.54 -45.13
C LEU A 10 39.43 -41.39 -44.23
N GLY A 11 39.83 -42.64 -43.94
CA GLY A 11 39.11 -43.51 -43.02
C GLY A 11 39.05 -42.94 -41.60
N LEU A 12 40.13 -42.33 -41.13
CA LEU A 12 40.21 -41.71 -39.80
C LEU A 12 39.39 -40.42 -39.71
N MET A 13 39.34 -39.63 -40.79
CA MET A 13 38.49 -38.43 -40.89
C MET A 13 37.00 -38.78 -40.91
N ILE A 14 36.61 -39.84 -41.60
CA ILE A 14 35.23 -40.34 -41.60
C ILE A 14 34.85 -40.87 -40.22
N ALA A 15 35.72 -41.65 -39.58
CA ALA A 15 35.49 -42.14 -38.22
C ALA A 15 35.38 -40.98 -37.19
N ALA A 16 36.21 -39.94 -37.31
CA ALA A 16 36.13 -38.75 -36.48
C ALA A 16 34.84 -37.95 -36.72
N ALA A 17 34.38 -37.83 -37.97
CA ALA A 17 33.12 -37.18 -38.31
C ALA A 17 31.90 -37.94 -37.75
N PHE A 18 31.94 -39.27 -37.71
CA PHE A 18 30.91 -40.08 -37.05
C PHE A 18 30.98 -40.02 -35.51
N ALA A 19 32.18 -39.94 -34.93
CA ALA A 19 32.36 -39.83 -33.48
C ALA A 19 31.89 -38.48 -32.91
N LEU A 20 32.00 -37.40 -33.70
CA LEU A 20 31.50 -36.06 -33.33
C LEU A 20 30.00 -35.87 -33.62
N GLY A 21 29.35 -36.84 -34.27
CA GLY A 21 27.96 -36.74 -34.71
C GLY A 21 26.89 -37.21 -33.72
N THR A 22 27.23 -37.54 -32.47
CA THR A 22 26.23 -38.01 -31.49
C THR A 22 26.12 -37.12 -30.25
N SER A 23 24.93 -36.52 -30.15
CA SER A 23 24.28 -35.97 -28.95
C SER A 23 24.72 -34.59 -28.44
N ALA A 24 24.35 -33.55 -29.18
CA ALA A 24 23.77 -32.39 -28.52
C ALA A 24 22.23 -32.55 -28.56
N THR A 25 21.69 -33.26 -27.57
CA THR A 25 20.23 -33.35 -27.40
C THR A 25 19.76 -32.05 -26.76
N PHE A 26 19.58 -30.98 -27.55
CA PHE A 26 18.90 -29.79 -27.07
C PHE A 26 17.43 -30.15 -26.86
N ARG A 27 17.04 -30.38 -25.60
CA ARG A 27 15.64 -30.38 -25.21
C ARG A 27 15.18 -28.92 -25.24
N ASP A 28 14.19 -28.62 -26.08
CA ASP A 28 13.41 -27.39 -25.99
C ASP A 28 12.74 -27.39 -24.59
N TYR A 29 13.35 -26.69 -23.64
CA TYR A 29 12.81 -26.53 -22.29
C TYR A 29 11.76 -25.42 -22.34
N ARG A 30 10.53 -25.82 -22.66
CA ARG A 30 9.38 -24.94 -22.65
C ARG A 30 8.75 -24.99 -21.25
N VAL A 31 9.21 -24.13 -20.35
CA VAL A 31 8.57 -23.92 -19.04
C VAL A 31 7.34 -23.03 -19.25
N GLN A 32 6.15 -23.59 -19.02
CA GLN A 32 4.93 -22.83 -18.83
C GLN A 32 4.78 -22.53 -17.34
N ARG A 33 4.87 -21.26 -16.94
CA ARG A 33 4.50 -20.82 -15.59
C ARG A 33 3.11 -20.21 -15.68
N SER A 34 2.17 -20.75 -14.92
CA SER A 34 0.88 -20.11 -14.68
C SER A 34 0.99 -19.32 -13.37
N SER A 35 0.82 -18.00 -13.44
CA SER A 35 0.68 -17.15 -12.25
C SER A 35 -0.79 -17.05 -11.88
N HIS A 36 -1.13 -17.37 -10.64
CA HIS A 36 -2.41 -17.04 -10.04
C HIS A 36 -2.15 -15.89 -9.06
N ILE A 37 -2.83 -14.77 -9.27
CA ILE A 37 -2.76 -13.59 -8.40
C ILE A 37 -4.18 -13.38 -7.92
N ALA A 38 -4.42 -13.64 -6.64
CA ALA A 38 -5.67 -13.27 -6.00
C ALA A 38 -5.55 -11.80 -5.59
N VAL A 39 -6.49 -10.98 -6.03
CA VAL A 39 -6.70 -9.64 -5.46
C VAL A 39 -7.68 -9.85 -4.32
N VAL A 40 -7.25 -9.48 -3.12
CA VAL A 40 -7.97 -9.71 -1.87
C VAL A 40 -8.43 -8.37 -1.30
N PRO A 41 -9.46 -8.37 -0.43
CA PRO A 41 -9.79 -7.26 0.46
C PRO A 41 -8.57 -6.66 1.20
N ASP A 42 -8.61 -5.38 1.56
CA ASP A 42 -7.55 -4.66 2.29
C ASP A 42 -7.25 -5.27 3.68
N ASP A 43 -8.20 -6.01 4.27
CA ASP A 43 -8.04 -6.76 5.53
C ASP A 43 -7.46 -8.17 5.35
N ASP A 44 -7.33 -8.64 4.10
CA ASP A 44 -6.76 -9.93 3.72
C ASP A 44 -5.44 -9.78 2.92
N GLU A 45 -4.94 -8.56 2.71
CA GLU A 45 -3.64 -8.30 2.08
C GLU A 45 -2.47 -8.75 2.98
N LEU A 46 -1.24 -8.80 2.44
CA LEU A 46 -0.06 -9.09 3.27
C LEU A 46 0.20 -7.99 4.32
N ILE A 47 -0.45 -6.84 4.19
CA ILE A 47 -0.60 -5.83 5.23
C ILE A 47 -2.07 -5.81 5.67
N ASP A 48 -2.32 -5.59 6.95
CA ASP A 48 -3.69 -5.50 7.47
C ASP A 48 -4.01 -4.03 7.79
N LEU A 49 -5.13 -3.53 7.24
CA LEU A 49 -5.67 -2.20 7.48
C LEU A 49 -6.84 -2.25 8.46
N THR A 50 -6.63 -1.74 9.67
CA THR A 50 -7.67 -1.74 10.71
C THR A 50 -8.22 -0.33 10.94
N PRO A 51 -9.50 -0.02 10.67
CA PRO A 51 -10.11 1.25 11.04
C PRO A 51 -10.21 1.37 12.57
N VAL A 52 -9.88 2.54 13.12
CA VAL A 52 -9.91 2.79 14.58
C VAL A 52 -10.83 3.94 15.00
N GLN A 53 -11.52 4.55 14.03
CA GLN A 53 -12.42 5.69 14.24
C GLN A 53 -13.81 5.39 13.68
N PRO A 54 -14.88 5.97 14.24
CA PRO A 54 -16.25 5.63 13.84
C PRO A 54 -16.55 5.98 12.38
N TYR A 55 -15.89 6.99 11.83
CA TYR A 55 -16.05 7.39 10.43
C TYR A 55 -15.19 6.57 9.45
N ALA A 56 -14.34 5.67 9.94
CA ALA A 56 -13.53 4.76 9.13
C ALA A 56 -14.06 3.33 9.26
N TYR A 57 -14.19 2.60 8.14
CA TYR A 57 -14.69 1.23 8.12
C TYR A 57 -14.17 0.46 6.90
N ILE A 58 -14.25 -0.87 6.94
CA ILE A 58 -14.02 -1.74 5.77
C ILE A 58 -15.38 -1.96 5.09
N ASN A 59 -15.50 -1.65 3.80
CA ASN A 59 -16.75 -1.85 3.05
C ASN A 59 -16.91 -3.31 2.57
N ASP A 60 -18.05 -3.64 1.96
CA ASP A 60 -18.33 -5.00 1.43
C ASP A 60 -17.34 -5.47 0.35
N GLY A 61 -16.62 -4.54 -0.27
CA GLY A 61 -15.56 -4.80 -1.23
C GLY A 61 -14.18 -5.02 -0.59
N GLY A 62 -14.10 -4.96 0.74
CA GLY A 62 -12.84 -5.10 1.47
C GLY A 62 -12.02 -3.82 1.57
N GLN A 63 -12.54 -2.67 1.13
CA GLN A 63 -11.74 -1.45 1.07
C GLN A 63 -11.89 -0.61 2.33
N LEU A 64 -10.78 -0.03 2.82
CA LEU A 64 -10.83 0.99 3.86
C LEU A 64 -11.49 2.27 3.31
N VAL A 65 -12.64 2.62 3.88
CA VAL A 65 -13.40 3.82 3.57
C VAL A 65 -13.39 4.75 4.77
N ILE A 66 -13.19 6.04 4.51
CA ILE A 66 -13.29 7.13 5.49
C ILE A 66 -14.41 8.04 4.98
N ASP A 67 -15.57 7.98 5.62
CA ASP A 67 -16.78 8.70 5.19
C ASP A 67 -17.33 9.54 6.35
N PHE A 68 -17.45 10.84 6.12
CA PHE A 68 -18.01 11.79 7.10
C PHE A 68 -19.46 12.17 6.78
N SER A 69 -20.11 11.50 5.83
CA SER A 69 -21.49 11.76 5.43
C SER A 69 -22.50 10.95 6.25
N GLU A 70 -23.79 11.25 6.05
CA GLU A 70 -24.90 10.47 6.59
C GLU A 70 -25.00 9.03 6.02
N ASN A 71 -24.27 8.74 4.94
CA ASN A 71 -24.25 7.40 4.34
C ASN A 71 -23.28 6.45 5.06
N ASN A 72 -22.46 6.96 5.97
CA ASN A 72 -21.58 6.12 6.76
C ASN A 72 -22.43 5.18 7.63
N PRO A 73 -22.26 3.84 7.52
CA PRO A 73 -23.07 2.87 8.25
C PRO A 73 -22.95 3.00 9.78
N ASN A 74 -21.87 3.61 10.27
CA ASN A 74 -21.62 3.87 11.69
C ASN A 74 -22.05 5.27 12.13
N TRP A 75 -22.74 6.03 11.27
CA TRP A 75 -23.22 7.36 11.63
C TRP A 75 -24.26 7.28 12.76
N PRO A 76 -24.06 7.99 13.90
CA PRO A 76 -24.95 7.88 15.06
C PRO A 76 -26.42 8.22 14.79
N GLY A 77 -26.71 9.03 13.76
CA GLY A 77 -28.07 9.42 13.41
C GLY A 77 -28.95 8.29 12.84
N HIS A 78 -28.37 7.14 12.49
CA HIS A 78 -29.16 5.97 12.09
C HIS A 78 -29.95 5.37 13.24
N ASP A 79 -29.37 5.34 14.44
CA ASP A 79 -29.96 4.71 15.62
C ASP A 79 -30.59 5.73 16.59
N ASP A 80 -30.21 7.01 16.49
CA ASP A 80 -30.67 8.07 17.37
C ASP A 80 -31.39 9.19 16.58
N PRO A 81 -32.74 9.26 16.62
CA PRO A 81 -33.52 10.30 15.97
C PRO A 81 -33.16 11.72 16.42
N ASP A 82 -32.68 11.89 17.66
CA ASP A 82 -32.29 13.20 18.22
C ASP A 82 -30.97 13.72 17.59
N TRP A 83 -30.22 12.85 16.90
CA TRP A 83 -29.06 13.21 16.08
C TRP A 83 -29.43 13.61 14.65
N ALA A 84 -30.49 13.00 14.10
CA ALA A 84 -31.00 13.30 12.76
C ALA A 84 -31.75 14.64 12.69
N GLU A 85 -32.25 15.16 13.82
CA GLU A 85 -32.90 16.47 13.89
C GLU A 85 -31.87 17.58 14.19
N TYR A 86 -31.28 18.16 13.14
CA TYR A 86 -30.53 19.42 13.27
C TYR A 86 -31.46 20.62 13.02
N GLN A 87 -31.73 21.42 14.05
CA GLN A 87 -32.52 22.66 13.95
C GLN A 87 -31.67 23.87 13.52
N GLY A 88 -30.81 23.71 12.52
CA GLY A 88 -29.97 24.78 11.97
C GLY A 88 -30.57 25.43 10.72
N GLU A 89 -30.14 26.66 10.42
CA GLU A 89 -30.65 27.50 9.32
C GLU A 89 -30.24 27.06 7.89
N LEU A 90 -29.54 25.92 7.74
CA LEU A 90 -29.02 25.46 6.45
C LEU A 90 -30.03 24.53 5.76
N GLU A 91 -30.79 25.10 4.83
CA GLU A 91 -31.73 24.39 3.97
C GLU A 91 -31.04 23.23 3.23
N GLY A 92 -31.47 21.99 3.48
CA GLY A 92 -30.93 20.77 2.86
C GLY A 92 -29.94 19.96 3.71
N TYR A 93 -29.53 20.44 4.89
CA TYR A 93 -28.67 19.72 5.82
C TYR A 93 -29.43 19.37 7.11
N ASN A 94 -30.03 18.18 7.15
CA ASN A 94 -30.77 17.68 8.32
C ASN A 94 -29.92 16.64 9.05
N GLY A 95 -29.33 17.01 10.19
CA GLY A 95 -28.62 16.08 11.08
C GLY A 95 -27.24 16.58 11.51
N LYS A 96 -26.80 16.11 12.68
CA LYS A 96 -25.44 16.40 13.20
C LYS A 96 -24.43 15.43 12.61
N GLY A 97 -23.22 15.91 12.36
CA GLY A 97 -22.10 15.04 11.96
C GLY A 97 -22.24 14.43 10.56
N ILE A 98 -22.94 15.11 9.65
CA ILE A 98 -23.14 14.72 8.24
C ILE A 98 -22.13 15.38 7.28
N GLY A 99 -20.97 15.79 7.81
CA GLY A 99 -19.90 16.38 7.02
C GLY A 99 -18.95 17.24 7.84
N LEU A 100 -18.06 17.93 7.11
CA LEU A 100 -17.06 18.83 7.69
C LEU A 100 -17.48 20.29 7.48
N SER A 101 -17.19 21.15 8.46
CA SER A 101 -17.49 22.58 8.32
C SER A 101 -16.62 23.22 7.23
N PRO A 102 -17.16 24.07 6.33
CA PRO A 102 -16.34 24.78 5.36
C PRO A 102 -15.20 25.57 6.03
N GLN A 103 -14.05 25.67 5.35
CA GLN A 103 -12.86 26.39 5.81
C GLN A 103 -12.26 25.90 7.14
N SER A 104 -12.65 24.73 7.62
CA SER A 104 -12.08 24.14 8.83
C SER A 104 -11.01 23.11 8.50
N ARG A 105 -10.14 22.84 9.48
CA ARG A 105 -9.18 21.73 9.48
C ARG A 105 -9.52 20.83 10.65
N TYR A 106 -9.61 19.55 10.39
CA TYR A 106 -9.80 18.51 11.40
C TYR A 106 -8.55 17.65 11.47
N ASN A 107 -8.19 17.23 12.67
CA ASN A 107 -7.02 16.42 12.92
C ASN A 107 -7.42 15.22 13.79
N PHE A 108 -6.99 14.05 13.36
CA PHE A 108 -7.27 12.79 14.05
C PHE A 108 -5.97 12.01 14.20
N ASP A 109 -5.55 11.76 15.43
CA ASP A 109 -4.22 11.20 15.72
C ASP A 109 -4.04 9.78 15.19
N HIS A 110 -5.13 8.99 15.15
CA HIS A 110 -5.14 7.66 14.56
C HIS A 110 -6.48 7.44 13.87
N VAL A 111 -6.50 7.27 12.55
CA VAL A 111 -7.71 6.98 11.76
C VAL A 111 -7.81 5.50 11.40
N PHE A 112 -6.69 4.92 10.99
CA PHE A 112 -6.54 3.50 10.74
C PHE A 112 -5.13 3.05 11.12
N ASN A 113 -4.95 1.76 11.35
CA ASN A 113 -3.65 1.14 11.57
C ASN A 113 -3.21 0.40 10.32
N VAL A 114 -1.91 0.43 10.01
CA VAL A 114 -1.28 -0.51 9.08
C VAL A 114 -0.44 -1.48 9.90
N SER A 115 -0.59 -2.78 9.67
CA SER A 115 0.14 -3.79 10.43
C SER A 115 0.87 -4.83 9.56
N ASN A 116 2.00 -5.31 10.08
CA ASN A 116 2.87 -6.29 9.43
C ASN A 116 2.79 -7.64 10.15
N HIS A 117 1.69 -8.36 10.00
CA HIS A 117 1.52 -9.68 10.61
C HIS A 117 1.75 -10.84 9.63
N LEU A 118 1.76 -10.57 8.32
CA LEU A 118 1.66 -11.60 7.29
C LEU A 118 2.92 -11.71 6.40
N TRP A 119 3.85 -10.76 6.44
CA TRP A 119 5.14 -10.88 5.73
C TRP A 119 6.15 -11.69 6.54
N GLU A 120 6.13 -13.03 6.39
CA GLU A 120 7.14 -14.04 6.79
C GLU A 120 8.42 -13.54 7.53
N ASN A 121 8.26 -12.93 8.70
CA ASN A 121 9.34 -12.31 9.49
C ASN A 121 10.22 -11.29 8.75
N LYS A 122 9.68 -10.57 7.77
CA LYS A 122 10.39 -9.47 7.08
C LYS A 122 9.97 -8.10 7.60
N VAL A 123 10.95 -7.22 7.76
CA VAL A 123 10.69 -5.79 7.89
C VAL A 123 10.17 -5.27 6.55
N ILE A 124 9.07 -4.53 6.59
CA ILE A 124 8.49 -3.89 5.41
C ILE A 124 8.62 -2.38 5.53
N VAL A 125 8.64 -1.72 4.37
CA VAL A 125 8.34 -0.29 4.27
C VAL A 125 6.93 -0.14 3.72
N VAL A 126 6.17 0.73 4.35
CA VAL A 126 4.84 1.14 3.91
C VAL A 126 4.93 2.55 3.36
N GLU A 127 4.22 2.81 2.26
CA GLU A 127 4.00 4.12 1.68
C GLU A 127 2.49 4.43 1.71
N VAL A 128 2.12 5.62 2.18
CA VAL A 128 0.75 6.12 2.16
C VAL A 128 0.74 7.42 1.36
N ILE A 129 -0.08 7.45 0.32
CA ILE A 129 -0.12 8.53 -0.68
C ILE A 129 -1.52 9.14 -0.70
N SER A 130 -1.59 10.47 -0.70
CA SER A 130 -2.83 11.19 -0.92
C SER A 130 -2.92 11.67 -2.36
N SER A 131 -4.06 11.44 -3.02
CA SER A 131 -4.30 12.02 -4.36
C SER A 131 -4.44 13.54 -4.34
N ASP A 132 -4.69 14.14 -3.17
CA ASP A 132 -4.75 15.59 -2.95
C ASP A 132 -4.18 15.93 -1.57
N SER A 133 -2.88 16.23 -1.53
CA SER A 133 -2.15 16.59 -0.30
C SER A 133 -2.63 17.89 0.35
N GLY A 134 -3.34 18.75 -0.39
CA GLY A 134 -3.97 19.95 0.16
C GLY A 134 -5.27 19.67 0.90
N LYS A 135 -5.83 18.46 0.76
CA LYS A 135 -7.09 18.03 1.40
C LYS A 135 -6.88 16.96 2.45
N ILE A 136 -6.01 16.00 2.18
CA ILE A 136 -5.66 14.94 3.10
C ILE A 136 -4.15 14.88 3.22
N SER A 137 -3.66 14.99 4.45
CA SER A 137 -2.25 14.84 4.82
C SER A 137 -2.12 13.91 6.02
N PHE A 138 -0.96 13.30 6.18
CA PHE A 138 -0.70 12.25 7.18
C PHE A 138 0.37 12.67 8.18
N TYR A 139 0.26 12.14 9.40
CA TYR A 139 1.26 12.26 10.46
C TYR A 139 1.19 11.09 11.43
N ASP A 140 2.20 10.94 12.28
CA ASP A 140 2.21 10.00 13.40
C ASP A 140 2.78 10.70 14.65
N PRO A 141 2.00 10.85 15.74
CA PRO A 141 2.50 11.40 17.00
C PRO A 141 3.71 10.65 17.59
N GLY A 142 3.94 9.40 17.18
CA GLY A 142 5.11 8.60 17.53
C GLY A 142 6.39 8.96 16.79
N GLU A 143 6.37 9.92 15.86
CA GLU A 143 7.52 10.35 15.04
C GLU A 143 8.15 9.23 14.20
N ARG A 144 7.37 8.20 13.84
CA ARG A 144 7.86 7.07 13.04
C ARG A 144 7.62 7.22 11.55
N MET A 145 6.88 8.25 11.18
CA MET A 145 6.48 8.54 9.82
C MET A 145 7.42 9.57 9.21
N HIS A 146 7.75 9.39 7.94
CA HIS A 146 8.70 10.22 7.20
C HIS A 146 8.09 10.64 5.86
N SER A 147 8.44 11.83 5.36
CA SER A 147 8.02 12.25 4.02
C SER A 147 8.77 11.47 2.93
N THR A 148 8.05 11.06 1.88
CA THR A 148 8.65 10.39 0.71
C THR A 148 9.41 11.35 -0.21
N THR A 149 9.13 12.66 -0.13
CA THR A 149 9.69 13.68 -1.04
C THR A 149 10.65 14.65 -0.34
N GLY A 150 10.91 14.47 0.96
CA GLY A 150 11.81 15.32 1.73
C GLY A 150 12.20 14.70 3.07
N ASN A 151 12.81 15.51 3.94
CA ASN A 151 13.34 15.07 5.24
C ASN A 151 12.37 15.35 6.42
N ALA A 152 11.10 15.63 6.13
CA ALA A 152 10.12 15.93 7.17
C ALA A 152 9.73 14.65 7.92
N VAL A 153 9.56 14.78 9.23
CA VAL A 153 9.00 13.76 10.12
C VAL A 153 7.67 14.32 10.63
N PRO A 154 6.54 14.04 9.95
CA PRO A 154 5.24 14.57 10.35
C PRO A 154 4.77 13.92 11.65
N TYR A 155 4.61 14.73 12.70
CA TYR A 155 4.24 14.25 14.05
C TYR A 155 2.97 14.87 14.62
N ASN A 156 2.39 15.85 13.94
CA ASN A 156 1.13 16.49 14.27
C ASN A 156 0.50 17.11 13.02
N SER A 157 -0.70 17.69 13.14
CA SER A 157 -1.39 18.34 12.03
C SER A 157 -0.57 19.44 11.35
N ASP A 158 0.16 20.26 12.13
CA ASP A 158 0.95 21.37 11.58
C ASP A 158 2.17 20.91 10.76
N SER A 159 2.60 19.67 10.97
CA SER A 159 3.70 19.04 10.23
C SER A 159 3.23 17.97 9.25
N ALA A 160 1.93 17.74 9.13
CA ALA A 160 1.36 16.71 8.27
C ALA A 160 1.73 16.95 6.80
N VAL A 161 1.97 15.87 6.06
CA VAL A 161 2.34 15.91 4.65
C VAL A 161 1.54 14.90 3.84
N GLY A 162 1.38 15.16 2.54
CA GLY A 162 0.53 14.34 1.67
C GLY A 162 1.00 12.90 1.46
N ASP A 163 2.32 12.71 1.32
CA ASP A 163 2.91 11.41 1.02
C ASP A 163 3.95 11.06 2.08
N VAL A 164 3.75 9.90 2.69
CA VAL A 164 4.52 9.45 3.85
C VAL A 164 4.92 8.00 3.71
N CYS A 165 5.96 7.62 4.44
CA CYS A 165 6.38 6.25 4.58
C CYS A 165 6.85 5.96 6.00
N PHE A 166 6.91 4.67 6.35
CA PHE A 166 7.45 4.20 7.61
C PHE A 166 7.83 2.72 7.52
N TYR A 167 8.69 2.27 8.44
CA TYR A 167 9.05 0.86 8.55
C TYR A 167 8.22 0.15 9.63
N LEU A 168 7.85 -1.10 9.34
CA LEU A 168 7.20 -2.00 10.29
C LEU A 168 7.99 -3.30 10.42
N ALA A 169 8.41 -3.62 11.64
CA ALA A 169 8.95 -4.94 11.97
C ALA A 169 7.84 -6.02 11.95
N PRO A 170 8.20 -7.31 11.92
CA PRO A 170 7.22 -8.39 12.03
C PRO A 170 6.40 -8.29 13.33
N GLY A 171 5.08 -8.39 13.22
CA GLY A 171 4.11 -8.27 14.31
C GLY A 171 3.85 -6.83 14.77
N GLU A 172 4.39 -5.83 14.07
CA GLU A 172 4.22 -4.43 14.43
C GLU A 172 3.05 -3.78 13.69
N ALA A 173 2.44 -2.78 14.32
CA ALA A 173 1.46 -1.90 13.70
C ALA A 173 1.80 -0.44 13.97
N LEU A 174 1.44 0.43 13.02
CA LEU A 174 1.50 1.89 13.19
C LEU A 174 0.12 2.49 12.89
N GLY A 175 -0.32 3.39 13.78
CA GLY A 175 -1.51 4.20 13.56
C GLY A 175 -1.19 5.38 12.64
N VAL A 176 -2.03 5.57 11.62
CA VAL A 176 -1.92 6.68 10.68
C VAL A 176 -2.84 7.80 11.15
N GLY A 177 -2.23 8.90 11.59
CA GLY A 177 -2.91 10.15 11.85
C GLY A 177 -3.19 10.90 10.56
N MET A 178 -4.29 11.65 10.54
CA MET A 178 -4.74 12.39 9.36
C MET A 178 -5.13 13.81 9.71
N GLU A 179 -4.71 14.73 8.86
CA GLU A 179 -5.28 16.07 8.77
C GLU A 179 -6.18 16.15 7.55
N ILE A 180 -7.38 16.71 7.75
CA ILE A 180 -8.40 16.90 6.72
C ILE A 180 -8.73 18.37 6.61
N ALA A 181 -8.52 18.94 5.43
CA ALA A 181 -8.84 20.34 5.13
C ALA A 181 -10.13 20.42 4.30
N ALA A 182 -11.19 20.94 4.93
CA ALA A 182 -12.49 21.09 4.27
C ALA A 182 -12.43 22.09 3.10
N GLY A 183 -13.39 21.97 2.17
CA GLY A 183 -13.60 22.93 1.09
C GLY A 183 -13.93 24.34 1.59
N ASN A 184 -13.75 25.34 0.72
CA ASN A 184 -14.23 26.71 0.98
C ASN A 184 -15.72 26.89 0.66
N SER A 185 -16.34 25.89 0.06
CA SER A 185 -17.74 25.86 -0.35
C SER A 185 -18.38 24.56 0.10
N LEU A 186 -19.71 24.55 0.19
CA LEU A 186 -20.50 23.34 0.37
C LEU A 186 -20.34 22.41 -0.85
N GLY A 187 -20.58 21.12 -0.62
CA GLY A 187 -20.47 20.06 -1.61
C GLY A 187 -19.50 18.97 -1.18
N ASP A 188 -19.44 17.93 -1.99
CA ASP A 188 -18.66 16.72 -1.71
C ASP A 188 -17.37 16.71 -2.52
N TYR A 189 -16.35 16.06 -1.97
CA TYR A 189 -15.11 15.80 -2.69
C TYR A 189 -14.56 14.45 -2.25
N ASP A 190 -14.04 13.70 -3.23
CA ASP A 190 -13.39 12.43 -3.00
C ASP A 190 -11.87 12.61 -3.05
N VAL A 191 -11.17 12.00 -2.08
CA VAL A 191 -9.72 11.89 -2.09
C VAL A 191 -9.37 10.42 -2.01
N THR A 192 -8.50 9.97 -2.90
CA THR A 192 -8.01 8.59 -2.90
C THR A 192 -6.76 8.51 -2.04
N ILE A 193 -6.78 7.62 -1.05
CA ILE A 193 -5.60 7.25 -0.27
C ILE A 193 -5.09 5.93 -0.85
N THR A 194 -3.81 5.89 -1.25
CA THR A 194 -3.17 4.67 -1.73
C THR A 194 -2.15 4.20 -0.70
N VAL A 195 -2.34 2.99 -0.17
CA VAL A 195 -1.35 2.33 0.68
C VAL A 195 -0.59 1.30 -0.14
N LYS A 196 0.73 1.27 -0.01
CA LYS A 196 1.60 0.28 -0.66
C LYS A 196 2.60 -0.24 0.34
N ALA A 197 3.03 -1.48 0.17
CA ALA A 197 4.08 -2.05 1.00
C ALA A 197 5.03 -2.95 0.21
N TRP A 198 6.29 -2.97 0.65
CA TRP A 198 7.34 -3.82 0.09
C TRP A 198 8.26 -4.32 1.20
N PRO A 199 8.99 -5.44 0.99
CA PRO A 199 10.16 -5.75 1.80
C PRO A 199 11.12 -4.57 1.80
N ALA A 200 11.61 -4.21 2.98
CA ALA A 200 12.50 -3.07 3.13
C ALA A 200 13.80 -3.19 2.31
N ASP A 201 14.26 -4.43 2.07
CA ASP A 201 15.46 -4.76 1.28
C ASP A 201 15.27 -4.65 -0.25
N ASN A 202 14.04 -4.46 -0.72
CA ASN A 202 13.70 -4.42 -2.15
C ASN A 202 12.63 -3.36 -2.49
N ALA A 203 12.51 -2.35 -1.63
CA ALA A 203 11.54 -1.29 -1.84
C ALA A 203 11.96 -0.37 -3.00
N PRO A 204 11.02 0.10 -3.84
CA PRO A 204 11.29 1.08 -4.89
C PRO A 204 11.40 2.52 -4.35
N ILE A 205 11.31 2.71 -3.04
CA ILE A 205 11.37 4.00 -2.35
C ILE A 205 12.48 4.00 -1.30
N ASP A 206 13.07 5.17 -1.05
CA ASP A 206 13.93 5.43 0.10
C ASP A 206 13.12 6.17 1.15
N CYS A 207 12.94 5.56 2.32
CA CYS A 207 12.03 6.10 3.33
C CYS A 207 12.67 7.17 4.24
N ASN A 208 13.88 7.65 3.97
CA ASN A 208 14.58 8.69 4.77
C ASN A 208 14.56 8.44 6.29
N ALA A 209 14.33 7.19 6.68
CA ALA A 209 14.09 6.74 8.04
C ALA A 209 15.15 5.69 8.38
N PRO A 210 15.60 5.60 9.64
CA PRO A 210 16.44 4.50 10.06
C PRO A 210 15.70 3.17 9.86
N LEU A 211 16.32 2.22 9.16
CA LEU A 211 15.83 0.85 9.15
C LEU A 211 15.79 0.30 10.58
N PRO A 212 14.67 -0.31 11.01
CA PRO A 212 14.64 -1.03 12.28
C PRO A 212 15.74 -2.09 12.29
N PRO A 213 16.37 -2.36 13.45
CA PRO A 213 17.30 -3.47 13.55
C PRO A 213 16.60 -4.78 13.15
N GLU A 214 17.22 -5.56 12.27
CA GLU A 214 16.66 -6.85 11.84
C GLU A 214 16.41 -7.72 13.06
N VAL A 215 15.16 -8.15 13.24
CA VAL A 215 14.78 -9.13 14.26
C VAL A 215 15.30 -10.48 13.76
N GLY A 216 16.53 -10.82 14.15
CA GLY A 216 17.23 -12.05 13.77
C GLY A 216 16.65 -13.32 14.37
#